data_AF-A0A2W1MEZ9-F1
#
_entry.id   AF-A0A2W1MEZ9-F1
#
_cell.length_a   1.000
_cell.length_b   1.000
_cell.length_c   1.000
_cell.angle_alpha   90.00
_cell.angle_beta   90.00
_cell.angle_gamma   90.00
#
_symmetry.space_group_name_H-M   'P 1'
#
loop_
_entity.id
_entity.type
_entity.pdbx_description
1 polymer ?
#
loop_
_entity_poly.entity_id
_entity_poly.type
_entity_poly.pdbx_seq_one_letter_code
_entity_poly.pdbx_strand_id
1 'polypeptide(L)'
;MPIWGWALLGVLLLALGGGLGYHLLQQKKIDDLLARAELRLNAGSLVEPAGDSAEHYFNQVLALDAGNAAATQGLARVLQARVDALVALGDERLADDRLLQPEGDSAVAYYQQALALQPENPRAFAGLEQVARRFALLAEEAYGHREFALAQEYIKGGLAVAPEDSQLLQLQADHAMRVRKAQVVRSQSRQQQQTANPVKRLWNRIFD
;
A
#
# COMPACT_ATOMS: atom_id res chain seq x y z
N MET A 1 14.59 -38.57 -69.30
CA MET A 1 14.77 -37.48 -68.31
C MET A 1 13.59 -37.54 -67.33
N PRO A 2 13.78 -37.95 -66.06
CA PRO A 2 12.65 -38.18 -65.16
C PRO A 2 12.01 -36.85 -64.73
N ILE A 3 10.70 -36.74 -64.93
CA ILE A 3 9.83 -35.56 -64.70
C ILE A 3 9.68 -35.25 -63.19
N TRP A 4 10.24 -36.09 -62.32
CA TRP A 4 10.16 -36.01 -60.86
C TRP A 4 11.00 -34.89 -60.23
N GLY A 5 11.98 -34.32 -60.96
CA GLY A 5 12.84 -33.25 -60.43
C GLY A 5 12.11 -31.93 -60.14
N TRP A 6 11.04 -31.63 -60.90
CA TRP A 6 10.26 -30.40 -60.72
C TRP A 6 9.25 -30.48 -59.57
N ALA A 7 8.75 -31.69 -59.26
CA ALA A 7 7.80 -31.90 -58.17
C ALA A 7 8.43 -31.67 -56.79
N LEU A 8 9.68 -32.09 -56.59
CA LEU A 8 10.42 -31.84 -55.35
C LEU A 8 10.79 -30.37 -55.16
N LEU A 9 11.08 -29.64 -56.25
CA LEU A 9 11.36 -28.20 -56.23
C LEU A 9 10.13 -27.37 -55.83
N GLY A 10 8.93 -27.76 -56.27
CA GLY A 10 7.68 -27.08 -55.92
C GLY A 10 7.31 -27.18 -54.43
N VAL A 11 7.53 -28.35 -53.82
CA VAL A 11 7.29 -28.55 -52.37
C VAL A 11 8.32 -27.78 -51.53
N LEU A 12 9.58 -27.73 -51.98
CA LEU A 12 10.63 -26.96 -51.30
C LEU A 12 10.37 -25.44 -51.35
N LEU A 13 9.90 -24.92 -52.49
CA LEU A 13 9.53 -23.49 -52.65
C LEU A 13 8.28 -23.10 -51.86
N LEU A 14 7.28 -23.99 -51.76
CA LEU A 14 6.09 -23.76 -50.91
C LEU A 14 6.42 -23.78 -49.42
N ALA A 15 7.33 -24.65 -48.98
CA ALA A 15 7.80 -24.66 -47.59
C ALA A 15 8.61 -23.40 -47.23
N LEU A 16 9.47 -22.94 -48.15
CA LEU A 16 10.25 -21.71 -47.99
C LEU A 16 9.37 -20.43 -48.01
N GLY A 17 8.43 -20.35 -48.95
CA GLY A 17 7.50 -19.21 -49.04
C GLY A 17 6.49 -19.16 -47.90
N GLY A 18 5.97 -20.31 -47.45
CA GLY A 18 5.05 -20.42 -46.33
C GLY A 18 5.69 -20.08 -44.99
N GLY A 19 6.94 -20.52 -44.76
CA GLY A 19 7.70 -20.15 -43.56
C GLY A 19 7.98 -18.66 -43.47
N LEU A 20 8.45 -18.04 -44.56
CA LEU A 20 8.75 -16.61 -44.60
C LEU A 20 7.48 -15.74 -44.44
N GLY A 21 6.37 -16.11 -45.08
CA GLY A 21 5.10 -15.41 -44.91
C GLY A 21 4.55 -15.51 -43.49
N TYR A 22 4.68 -16.68 -42.85
CA TYR A 22 4.24 -16.90 -41.48
C TYR A 22 5.03 -16.05 -40.47
N HIS A 23 6.36 -15.97 -40.61
CA HIS A 23 7.20 -15.15 -39.74
C HIS A 23 6.89 -13.66 -39.85
N LEU A 24 6.66 -13.15 -41.07
CA LEU A 24 6.27 -11.75 -41.29
C LEU A 24 4.91 -11.41 -40.67
N LEU A 25 3.95 -12.33 -40.74
CA LEU A 25 2.64 -12.13 -40.13
C LEU A 25 2.72 -12.12 -38.60
N GLN A 26 3.55 -12.99 -38.00
CA GLN A 26 3.78 -13.03 -36.57
C GLN A 26 4.44 -11.75 -36.05
N GLN A 27 5.43 -11.23 -36.76
CA GLN A 27 6.08 -9.96 -36.39
C GLN A 27 5.07 -8.80 -36.38
N LYS A 28 4.23 -8.65 -37.41
CA LYS A 28 3.18 -7.62 -37.42
C LYS A 28 2.20 -7.74 -36.26
N LYS A 29 1.85 -8.96 -35.87
CA LYS A 29 0.95 -9.20 -34.73
C LYS A 29 1.61 -8.82 -33.41
N ILE A 30 2.89 -9.15 -33.22
CA ILE A 30 3.68 -8.72 -32.06
C ILE A 30 3.76 -7.19 -32.01
N ASP A 31 4.03 -6.53 -33.13
CA ASP A 31 4.11 -5.07 -33.20
C ASP A 31 2.78 -4.40 -32.82
N ASP A 32 1.64 -4.92 -33.32
CA ASP A 32 0.30 -4.41 -32.95
C ASP A 32 0.01 -4.60 -31.45
N LEU A 33 0.34 -5.76 -30.89
CA LEU A 33 0.16 -6.04 -29.47
C LEU A 33 1.04 -5.14 -28.60
N LEU A 34 2.31 -4.94 -28.97
CA LEU A 34 3.20 -4.02 -28.27
C LEU A 34 2.66 -2.59 -28.32
N ALA A 35 2.18 -2.12 -29.48
CA ALA A 35 1.59 -0.79 -29.60
C ALA A 35 0.37 -0.61 -28.69
N ARG A 36 -0.51 -1.61 -28.61
CA ARG A 36 -1.66 -1.60 -27.67
C ARG A 36 -1.22 -1.63 -26.22
N ALA A 37 -0.20 -2.43 -25.89
CA ALA A 37 0.35 -2.52 -24.54
C ALA A 37 0.89 -1.16 -24.07
N GLU A 38 1.68 -0.49 -24.91
CA GLU A 38 2.20 0.85 -24.64
C GLU A 38 1.08 1.89 -24.49
N LEU A 39 0.07 1.83 -25.35
CA LEU A 39 -1.09 2.71 -25.26
C LEU A 39 -1.81 2.54 -23.91
N ARG A 40 -2.02 1.29 -23.46
CA ARG A 40 -2.66 1.00 -22.17
C ARG A 40 -1.79 1.40 -20.99
N LEU A 41 -0.47 1.19 -21.08
CA LEU A 41 0.48 1.61 -20.06
C LEU A 41 0.45 3.14 -19.88
N ASN A 42 0.50 3.88 -20.99
CA ASN A 42 0.44 5.34 -20.98
C ASN A 42 -0.92 5.88 -20.50
N ALA A 43 -1.99 5.11 -20.71
CA ALA A 43 -3.33 5.43 -20.19
C ALA A 43 -3.52 5.04 -18.71
N GLY A 44 -2.53 4.44 -18.05
CA GLY A 44 -2.65 3.95 -16.68
C GLY A 44 -3.53 2.70 -16.53
N SER A 45 -3.96 2.07 -17.64
CA SER A 45 -4.67 0.79 -17.64
C SER A 45 -3.67 -0.36 -17.46
N LEU A 46 -3.10 -0.46 -16.26
CA LEU A 46 -1.95 -1.33 -15.96
C LEU A 46 -2.34 -2.81 -15.96
N VAL A 47 -3.36 -3.15 -15.16
CA VAL A 47 -3.86 -4.53 -14.95
C VAL A 47 -5.36 -4.66 -15.18
N GLU A 48 -6.11 -3.61 -14.87
CA GLU A 48 -7.54 -3.51 -15.15
C GLU A 48 -7.81 -2.61 -16.36
N PRO A 49 -8.89 -2.87 -17.12
CA PRO A 49 -9.79 -4.03 -17.02
C PRO A 49 -9.14 -5.33 -17.51
N ALA A 50 -9.61 -6.47 -16.99
CA ALA A 50 -9.11 -7.78 -17.41
C ALA A 50 -9.36 -8.02 -18.91
N GLY A 51 -8.31 -8.40 -19.64
CA GLY A 51 -8.38 -8.62 -21.09
C GLY A 51 -8.14 -7.37 -21.95
N ASP A 52 -7.94 -6.20 -21.35
CA ASP A 52 -7.69 -4.95 -22.07
C ASP A 52 -6.79 -4.00 -21.25
N SER A 53 -5.68 -4.56 -20.76
CA SER A 53 -4.67 -3.86 -19.95
C SER A 53 -3.27 -4.00 -20.55
N ALA A 54 -2.34 -3.16 -20.08
CA ALA A 54 -0.95 -3.20 -20.49
C ALA A 54 -0.31 -4.57 -20.21
N GLU A 55 -0.50 -5.09 -18.99
CA GLU A 55 -0.05 -6.42 -18.60
C GLU A 55 -0.61 -7.51 -19.52
N HIS A 56 -1.91 -7.42 -19.86
CA HIS A 56 -2.57 -8.38 -20.73
C HIS A 56 -1.91 -8.44 -22.12
N TYR A 57 -1.69 -7.29 -22.75
CA TYR A 57 -1.11 -7.26 -24.10
C TYR A 57 0.38 -7.65 -24.10
N PHE A 58 1.17 -7.23 -23.11
CA PHE A 58 2.57 -7.69 -23.01
C PHE A 58 2.66 -9.21 -22.78
N ASN A 59 1.77 -9.79 -21.96
CA ASN A 59 1.72 -11.24 -21.78
C ASN A 59 1.31 -11.98 -23.06
N GLN A 60 0.42 -11.41 -23.88
CA GLN A 60 0.12 -11.97 -25.21
C GLN A 60 1.34 -11.97 -26.13
N VAL A 61 2.17 -10.92 -26.09
CA VAL A 61 3.43 -10.90 -26.84
C VAL A 61 4.35 -12.02 -26.37
N LEU A 62 4.49 -12.21 -25.05
CA LEU A 62 5.32 -13.28 -24.50
C LEU A 62 4.79 -14.70 -24.80
N ALA A 63 3.47 -14.84 -25.00
CA ALA A 63 2.89 -16.10 -25.46
C ALA A 63 3.25 -16.42 -26.93
N LEU A 64 3.51 -15.40 -27.76
CA LEU A 64 3.96 -15.55 -29.15
C LEU A 64 5.50 -15.64 -29.26
N ASP A 65 6.20 -14.87 -28.44
CA ASP A 65 7.66 -14.78 -28.38
C ASP A 65 8.10 -14.60 -26.91
N ALA A 66 8.41 -15.72 -26.26
CA ALA A 66 8.81 -15.74 -24.85
C ALA A 66 10.11 -14.96 -24.56
N GLY A 67 10.94 -14.71 -25.59
CA GLY A 67 12.18 -13.97 -25.49
C GLY A 67 12.04 -12.47 -25.79
N ASN A 68 10.82 -11.97 -25.99
CA ASN A 68 10.62 -10.59 -26.43
C ASN A 68 11.08 -9.58 -25.37
N ALA A 69 12.20 -8.90 -25.64
CA ALA A 69 12.79 -7.94 -24.73
C ALA A 69 11.88 -6.71 -24.48
N ALA A 70 11.14 -6.26 -25.50
CA ALA A 70 10.23 -5.12 -25.37
C ALA A 70 9.07 -5.45 -24.42
N ALA A 71 8.50 -6.65 -24.51
CA ALA A 71 7.41 -7.08 -23.64
C ALA A 71 7.86 -7.28 -22.19
N THR A 72 9.03 -7.89 -21.96
CA THR A 72 9.57 -8.05 -20.59
C THR A 72 9.91 -6.70 -19.94
N GLN A 73 10.51 -5.77 -20.69
CA GLN A 73 10.74 -4.40 -20.22
C GLN A 73 9.43 -3.63 -20.01
N GLY A 74 8.42 -3.87 -20.85
CA GLY A 74 7.06 -3.34 -20.69
C GLY A 74 6.42 -3.78 -19.38
N LEU A 75 6.46 -5.08 -19.07
CA LEU A 75 5.95 -5.61 -17.80
C LEU A 75 6.70 -5.05 -16.58
N ALA A 76 8.01 -4.85 -16.67
CA ALA A 76 8.76 -4.20 -15.60
C ALA A 76 8.28 -2.75 -15.36
N ARG A 77 7.99 -2.00 -16.42
CA ARG A 77 7.38 -0.65 -16.32
C ARG A 77 5.96 -0.70 -15.75
N VAL A 78 5.16 -1.69 -16.14
CA VAL A 78 3.81 -1.90 -15.57
C VAL A 78 3.91 -2.14 -14.06
N LEU A 79 4.80 -3.04 -13.63
CA LEU A 79 5.02 -3.32 -12.20
C LEU A 79 5.42 -2.06 -11.44
N GLN A 80 6.39 -1.30 -11.97
CA GLN A 80 6.84 -0.06 -11.34
C GLN A 80 5.69 0.95 -11.23
N ALA A 81 4.93 1.17 -12.31
CA ALA A 81 3.78 2.07 -12.29
C ALA A 81 2.70 1.65 -11.29
N ARG A 82 2.48 0.33 -11.10
CA ARG A 82 1.54 -0.18 -10.09
C ARG A 82 2.03 0.13 -8.67
N VAL A 83 3.30 -0.09 -8.40
CA VAL A 83 3.91 0.23 -7.11
C VAL A 83 3.81 1.73 -6.83
N ASP A 84 4.13 2.57 -7.80
CA ASP A 84 4.05 4.03 -7.67
C ASP A 84 2.61 4.50 -7.42
N ALA A 85 1.62 3.90 -8.08
CA ALA A 85 0.21 4.20 -7.85
C ALA A 85 -0.25 3.80 -6.44
N LEU A 86 0.18 2.62 -5.95
CA LEU A 86 -0.14 2.17 -4.59
C LEU A 86 0.51 3.07 -3.53
N VAL A 87 1.77 3.45 -3.72
CA VAL A 87 2.44 4.40 -2.82
C VAL A 87 1.71 5.74 -2.80
N ALA A 88 1.31 6.26 -3.97
CA ALA A 88 0.56 7.52 -4.05
C ALA A 88 -0.80 7.45 -3.34
N LEU A 89 -1.53 6.33 -3.49
CA LEU A 89 -2.77 6.10 -2.73
C LEU A 89 -2.51 6.03 -1.22
N GLY A 90 -1.42 5.38 -0.80
CA GLY A 90 -0.98 5.35 0.59
C GLY A 90 -0.71 6.75 1.13
N ASP A 91 0.02 7.58 0.37
CA ASP A 91 0.33 8.97 0.71
C ASP A 91 -0.95 9.81 0.86
N GLU A 92 -1.92 9.64 -0.04
CA GLU A 92 -3.23 10.29 0.03
C GLU A 92 -3.98 9.88 1.31
N ARG A 93 -4.01 8.59 1.64
CA ARG A 93 -4.77 8.11 2.81
C ARG A 93 -4.10 8.50 4.12
N LEU A 94 -2.78 8.63 4.13
CA LEU A 94 -2.04 9.18 5.24
C LEU A 94 -2.40 10.66 5.45
N ALA A 95 -2.48 11.45 4.38
CA ALA A 95 -2.88 12.86 4.45
C ALA A 95 -4.32 13.04 4.97
N ASP A 96 -5.20 12.09 4.65
CA ASP A 96 -6.59 12.05 5.10
C ASP A 96 -6.80 11.42 6.50
N ASP A 97 -5.72 11.08 7.22
CA ASP A 97 -5.76 10.35 8.50
C ASP A 97 -6.46 8.98 8.45
N ARG A 98 -6.61 8.39 7.27
CA ARG A 98 -7.11 7.02 7.06
C ARG A 98 -5.97 6.02 7.24
N LEU A 99 -5.47 5.92 8.47
CA LEU A 99 -4.22 5.19 8.76
C LEU A 99 -4.38 3.67 8.67
N LEU A 100 -5.35 3.11 9.41
CA LEU A 100 -5.64 1.67 9.46
C LEU A 100 -7.04 1.32 8.93
N GLN A 101 -7.96 2.29 8.99
CA GLN A 101 -9.36 2.11 8.61
C GLN A 101 -9.75 3.08 7.49
N PRO A 102 -10.70 2.69 6.62
CA PRO A 102 -11.32 1.36 6.52
C PRO A 102 -10.36 0.26 6.03
N GLU A 103 -10.68 -1.01 6.32
CA GLU A 103 -9.89 -2.16 5.84
C GLU A 103 -9.84 -2.18 4.30
N GLY A 104 -8.66 -2.41 3.75
CA GLY A 104 -8.44 -2.43 2.29
C GLY A 104 -8.33 -1.05 1.64
N ASP A 105 -8.62 0.03 2.36
CA ASP A 105 -8.69 1.40 1.83
C ASP A 105 -8.06 2.40 2.82
N SER A 106 -6.89 2.02 3.35
CA SER A 106 -6.09 2.75 4.34
C SER A 106 -4.64 2.92 3.88
N ALA A 107 -3.92 3.87 4.49
CA ALA A 107 -2.52 4.15 4.19
C ALA A 107 -1.66 2.89 4.34
N VAL A 108 -1.81 2.18 5.46
CA VAL A 108 -1.08 0.94 5.73
C VAL A 108 -1.41 -0.14 4.70
N ALA A 109 -2.70 -0.30 4.33
CA ALA A 109 -3.10 -1.29 3.35
C ALA A 109 -2.42 -1.06 1.99
N TYR A 110 -2.36 0.18 1.52
CA TYR A 110 -1.72 0.50 0.25
C TYR A 110 -0.20 0.35 0.28
N TYR A 111 0.48 0.81 1.34
CA TYR A 111 1.94 0.60 1.46
C TYR A 111 2.29 -0.88 1.58
N GLN A 112 1.52 -1.69 2.29
CA GLN A 112 1.72 -3.14 2.36
C GLN A 112 1.51 -3.81 1.00
N GLN A 113 0.51 -3.38 0.22
CA GLN A 113 0.33 -3.87 -1.15
C GLN A 113 1.52 -3.48 -2.04
N ALA A 114 2.06 -2.27 -1.91
CA ALA A 114 3.26 -1.85 -2.63
C ALA A 114 4.47 -2.71 -2.26
N LEU A 115 4.66 -3.03 -0.97
CA LEU A 115 5.72 -3.91 -0.48
C LEU A 115 5.52 -5.37 -0.92
N ALA A 116 4.28 -5.83 -1.07
CA ALA A 116 4.01 -7.17 -1.62
C ALA A 116 4.46 -7.28 -3.10
N LEU A 117 4.41 -6.19 -3.86
CA LEU A 117 4.92 -6.13 -5.23
C LEU A 117 6.43 -5.87 -5.30
N GLN A 118 6.96 -5.04 -4.40
CA GLN A 118 8.38 -4.70 -4.31
C GLN A 118 8.81 -4.66 -2.83
N PRO A 119 9.32 -5.78 -2.27
CA PRO A 119 9.61 -5.94 -0.84
C PRO A 119 10.58 -4.91 -0.26
N GLU A 120 11.45 -4.33 -1.09
CA GLU A 120 12.46 -3.36 -0.69
C GLU A 120 12.13 -1.94 -1.16
N ASN A 121 10.85 -1.62 -1.43
CA ASN A 121 10.47 -0.29 -1.90
C ASN A 121 10.69 0.78 -0.79
N PRO A 122 11.64 1.71 -0.97
CA PRO A 122 12.00 2.65 0.08
C PRO A 122 10.89 3.67 0.37
N ARG A 123 10.05 4.01 -0.63
CA ARG A 123 8.96 4.97 -0.44
C ARG A 123 7.84 4.37 0.40
N ALA A 124 7.48 3.11 0.16
CA ALA A 124 6.46 2.42 0.95
C ALA A 124 6.90 2.23 2.42
N PHE A 125 8.16 1.86 2.67
CA PHE A 125 8.71 1.83 4.03
C PHE A 125 8.68 3.21 4.69
N ALA A 126 9.15 4.25 4.00
CA ALA A 126 9.09 5.61 4.51
C ALA A 126 7.66 6.08 4.80
N GLY A 127 6.67 5.60 4.05
CA GLY A 127 5.24 5.82 4.29
C GLY A 127 4.75 5.17 5.58
N LEU A 128 5.08 3.90 5.83
CA LEU A 128 4.74 3.20 7.09
C LEU A 128 5.39 3.88 8.31
N GLU A 129 6.62 4.35 8.18
CA GLU A 129 7.30 5.15 9.19
C GLU A 129 6.57 6.48 9.47
N GLN A 130 6.02 7.13 8.44
CA GLN A 130 5.18 8.32 8.62
C GLN A 130 3.86 8.00 9.32
N VAL A 131 3.24 6.86 9.01
CA VAL A 131 2.04 6.37 9.72
C VAL A 131 2.33 6.19 11.21
N ALA A 132 3.45 5.53 11.56
CA ALA A 132 3.86 5.34 12.95
C ALA A 132 4.05 6.68 13.69
N ARG A 133 4.74 7.64 13.06
CA ARG A 133 4.86 9.01 13.60
C ARG A 133 3.52 9.70 13.78
N ARG A 134 2.59 9.53 12.84
CA ARG A 134 1.25 10.12 12.94
C ARG A 134 0.48 9.55 14.14
N PHE A 135 0.54 8.23 14.36
CA PHE A 135 -0.02 7.61 15.56
C PHE A 135 0.58 8.15 16.85
N ALA A 136 1.90 8.35 16.89
CA ALA A 136 2.57 8.91 18.06
C ALA A 136 2.10 10.34 18.37
N LEU A 137 1.90 11.18 17.34
CA LEU A 137 1.33 12.52 17.48
C LEU A 137 -0.12 12.48 18.01
N LEU A 138 -0.97 11.64 17.44
CA LEU A 138 -2.36 11.47 17.88
C LEU A 138 -2.44 10.99 19.34
N ALA A 139 -1.54 10.11 19.76
CA ALA A 139 -1.45 9.68 21.15
C ALA A 139 -1.08 10.84 22.09
N GLU A 140 -0.12 11.68 21.70
CA GLU A 140 0.26 12.87 22.48
C GLU A 140 -0.87 13.91 22.56
N GLU A 141 -1.59 14.13 21.47
CA GLU A 141 -2.78 14.99 21.44
C GLU A 141 -3.87 14.47 22.38
N ALA A 142 -4.17 13.17 22.33
CA ALA A 142 -5.12 12.52 23.24
C ALA A 142 -4.70 12.65 24.72
N TYR A 143 -3.39 12.58 25.02
CA TYR A 143 -2.90 12.89 26.37
C TYR A 143 -3.17 14.34 26.78
N GLY A 144 -2.98 15.30 25.87
CA GLY A 144 -3.31 16.71 26.07
C GLY A 144 -4.78 16.92 26.44
N HIS A 145 -5.67 16.17 25.79
CA HIS A 145 -7.12 16.17 26.08
C HIS A 145 -7.53 15.28 27.26
N ARG A 146 -6.58 14.60 27.93
CA ARG A 146 -6.81 13.63 29.02
C ARG A 146 -7.61 12.40 28.60
N GLU A 147 -7.61 12.09 27.30
CA GLU A 147 -8.25 10.92 26.70
C GLU A 147 -7.31 9.72 26.71
N PHE A 148 -6.92 9.28 27.91
CA PHE A 148 -5.87 8.26 28.07
C PHE A 148 -6.19 6.94 27.35
N ALA A 149 -7.46 6.51 27.35
CA ALA A 149 -7.85 5.29 26.65
C ALA A 149 -7.61 5.40 25.14
N LEU A 150 -7.96 6.55 24.54
CA LEU A 150 -7.73 6.80 23.12
C LEU A 150 -6.23 6.88 22.80
N ALA A 151 -5.45 7.55 23.66
CA ALA A 151 -3.99 7.57 23.52
C ALA A 151 -3.40 6.16 23.49
N GLN A 152 -3.90 5.25 24.32
CA GLN A 152 -3.45 3.86 24.34
C GLN A 152 -3.77 3.13 23.03
N GLU A 153 -4.95 3.36 22.45
CA GLU A 153 -5.33 2.77 21.16
C GLU A 153 -4.47 3.30 20.02
N TYR A 154 -4.16 4.61 19.99
CA TYR A 154 -3.23 5.16 19.00
C TYR A 154 -1.82 4.56 19.13
N ILE A 155 -1.31 4.38 20.35
CA ILE A 155 -0.01 3.74 20.58
C ILE A 155 -0.02 2.30 20.05
N LYS A 156 -1.05 1.51 20.36
CA LYS A 156 -1.19 0.14 19.85
C LYS A 156 -1.27 0.10 18.33
N GLY A 157 -2.04 1.00 17.74
CA GLY A 157 -2.17 1.12 16.28
C GLY A 157 -0.82 1.41 15.61
N GLY A 158 -0.06 2.36 16.16
CA GLY A 158 1.29 2.66 15.69
C GLY A 158 2.24 1.47 15.81
N LEU A 159 2.27 0.80 16.96
CA LEU A 159 3.14 -0.37 17.20
C LEU A 159 2.77 -1.59 16.36
N ALA A 160 1.50 -1.73 15.96
CA ALA A 160 1.09 -2.77 15.02
C ALA A 160 1.69 -2.56 13.62
N VAL A 161 1.97 -1.31 13.26
CA VAL A 161 2.59 -0.93 11.98
C VAL A 161 4.12 -0.97 12.08
N ALA A 162 4.69 -0.39 13.13
CA ALA A 162 6.12 -0.32 13.38
C ALA A 162 6.43 -0.80 14.82
N PRO A 163 6.62 -2.12 15.03
CA PRO A 163 6.81 -2.69 16.37
C PRO A 163 8.07 -2.21 17.10
N GLU A 164 9.07 -1.76 16.34
CA GLU A 164 10.36 -1.30 16.85
C GLU A 164 10.47 0.23 16.91
N ASP A 165 9.40 0.97 16.64
CA ASP A 165 9.42 2.44 16.69
C ASP A 165 9.71 2.92 18.12
N SER A 166 10.87 3.57 18.28
CA SER A 166 11.36 3.97 19.59
C SER A 166 10.46 4.97 20.32
N GLN A 167 9.77 5.86 19.60
CA GLN A 167 8.90 6.87 20.19
C GLN A 167 7.61 6.23 20.72
N LEU A 168 6.98 5.35 19.93
CA LEU A 168 5.79 4.62 20.33
C LEU A 168 6.06 3.67 21.50
N LEU A 169 7.22 3.01 21.52
CA LEU A 169 7.64 2.18 22.65
C LEU A 169 7.81 3.01 23.94
N GLN A 170 8.38 4.21 23.84
CA GLN A 170 8.46 5.14 24.97
C GLN A 170 7.08 5.58 25.45
N LEU A 171 6.19 5.96 24.52
CA LEU A 171 4.81 6.33 24.85
C LEU A 171 4.05 5.19 25.54
N GLN A 172 4.27 3.95 25.10
CA GLN A 172 3.70 2.75 25.71
C GLN A 172 4.21 2.56 27.15
N ALA A 173 5.52 2.70 27.38
CA ALA A 173 6.13 2.58 28.70
C ALA A 173 5.63 3.67 29.66
N ASP A 174 5.48 4.90 29.18
CA ASP A 174 5.06 6.05 29.98
C ASP A 174 3.55 6.07 30.30
N HIS A 175 2.74 5.34 29.54
CA HIS A 175 1.29 5.38 29.61
C HIS A 175 0.75 5.21 31.03
N ALA A 176 1.20 4.16 31.74
CA ALA A 176 0.73 3.84 33.09
C ALA A 176 1.04 4.96 34.09
N MET A 177 2.21 5.59 33.97
CA MET A 177 2.60 6.73 34.80
C MET A 177 1.72 7.95 34.51
N ARG A 178 1.46 8.25 33.23
CA ARG A 178 0.61 9.38 32.81
C ARG A 178 -0.82 9.23 33.36
N VAL A 179 -1.40 8.04 33.27
CA VAL A 179 -2.72 7.70 33.83
C VAL A 179 -2.73 7.90 35.35
N ARG A 180 -1.74 7.35 36.06
CA ARG A 180 -1.65 7.47 37.53
C ARG A 180 -1.54 8.92 37.97
N LYS A 181 -0.67 9.72 37.34
CA LYS A 181 -0.51 11.15 37.63
C LYS A 181 -1.86 11.89 37.50
N ALA A 182 -2.60 11.64 36.43
CA ALA A 182 -3.90 12.26 36.21
C ALA A 182 -4.96 11.84 37.26
N GLN A 183 -4.95 10.57 37.68
CA GLN A 183 -5.84 10.06 38.73
C GLN A 183 -5.56 10.71 40.09
N VAL A 184 -4.28 10.86 40.46
CA VAL A 184 -3.87 11.51 41.71
C VAL A 184 -4.31 12.97 41.75
N VAL A 185 -4.10 13.72 40.67
CA VAL A 185 -4.56 15.11 40.59
C VAL A 185 -6.09 15.18 40.77
N ARG A 186 -6.84 14.29 40.11
CA ARG A 186 -8.31 14.25 40.21
C ARG A 186 -8.79 13.89 41.62
N SER A 187 -8.14 12.95 42.30
CA SER A 187 -8.52 12.56 43.67
C SER A 187 -8.22 13.67 44.69
N GLN A 188 -7.07 14.34 44.56
CA GLN A 188 -6.70 15.49 45.39
C GLN A 188 -7.68 16.65 45.23
N SER A 189 -8.06 17.02 44.00
CA SER A 189 -9.05 18.08 43.75
C SER A 189 -10.41 17.75 44.37
N ARG A 190 -10.86 16.50 44.28
CA ARG A 190 -12.11 16.05 44.89
C ARG A 190 -12.07 16.11 46.42
N GLN A 191 -10.96 15.69 47.03
CA GLN A 191 -10.79 15.78 48.49
C GLN A 191 -10.78 17.23 48.96
N GLN A 192 -10.07 18.13 48.29
CA GLN A 192 -10.06 19.56 48.61
C GLN A 192 -11.44 20.20 48.49
N GLN A 193 -12.24 19.86 47.47
CA GLN A 193 -13.61 20.36 47.37
C GLN A 193 -14.54 19.83 48.47
N GLN A 194 -14.36 18.58 48.90
CA GLN A 194 -15.17 17.99 49.98
C GLN A 194 -14.81 18.57 51.36
N THR A 195 -13.53 18.84 51.64
CA THR A 195 -13.09 19.50 52.87
C THR A 195 -13.42 21.00 52.85
N ALA A 196 -13.39 21.64 51.69
CA ALA A 196 -13.74 23.05 51.54
C ALA A 196 -15.24 23.30 51.70
N ASN A 197 -16.12 22.36 51.32
CA ASN A 197 -17.58 22.55 51.35
C ASN A 197 -18.08 22.88 52.77
N PRO A 198 -18.45 24.15 53.05
CA PRO A 198 -18.82 24.59 54.39
C PRO A 198 -20.18 24.02 54.81
N VAL A 199 -21.09 23.75 53.87
CA VAL A 199 -22.43 23.20 54.14
C VAL A 199 -22.34 21.78 54.67
N LYS A 200 -21.49 20.93 54.07
CA LYS A 200 -21.28 19.55 54.55
C LYS A 200 -20.62 19.53 55.94
N ARG A 201 -19.64 20.41 56.17
CA ARG A 201 -18.99 20.57 57.48
C ARG A 201 -19.91 21.13 58.56
N LEU A 202 -20.89 21.95 58.16
CA LEU A 202 -21.91 22.47 59.06
C LEU A 202 -22.92 21.37 59.40
N TRP A 203 -23.41 20.62 58.42
CA TRP A 203 -24.32 19.49 58.62
C TRP A 203 -23.75 18.47 59.60
N ASN A 204 -22.53 17.94 59.39
CA ASN A 204 -21.95 16.99 60.34
C ASN A 204 -21.83 17.54 61.77
N ARG A 205 -21.59 18.85 61.93
CA ARG A 205 -21.47 19.48 63.26
C ARG A 205 -22.79 19.67 64.00
N ILE A 206 -23.93 19.66 63.29
CA ILE A 206 -25.26 19.88 63.89
C ILE A 206 -25.92 18.53 64.25
N PHE A 207 -25.52 17.44 63.60
CA PHE A 207 -26.17 16.13 63.70
C PHE A 207 -25.28 15.01 64.28
N ASP A 208 -24.03 15.30 64.65
CA ASP A 208 -23.20 14.49 65.57
C ASP A 208 -23.42 14.96 67.02
#